data_AF-A0A418VT57-F1
#
_entry.id   AF-A0A418VT57-F1
#
_cell.length_a   1.000
_cell.length_b   1.000
_cell.length_c   1.000
_cell.angle_alpha   90.00
_cell.angle_beta   90.00
_cell.angle_gamma   90.00
#
_symmetry.space_group_name_H-M   'P 1'
#
loop_
_entity.id
_entity.type
_entity.pdbx_description
1 polymer ?
#
loop_
_entity_poly.entity_id
_entity_poly.type
_entity_poly.pdbx_seq_one_letter_code
_entity_poly.pdbx_strand_id
1 'polypeptide(L)'
;MTTPATPDALRALLDSYLRCPLEQARAELEQATRAYQADWIRARAGADAPPLPAPPAAARPAARPKFPIAAADVATLQKLADGWTATTADVSRWAWFEDRELVTLEPNPAGSGPELLRLTPAGWAAAGRVPPVG
;
A
#
# COMPACT_ATOMS: atom_id res chain seq x y z
N MET A 1 6.21 15.74 -7.70
CA MET A 1 5.56 16.72 -8.59
C MET A 1 4.61 15.93 -9.47
N THR A 2 3.32 15.91 -9.13
CA THR A 2 2.32 15.19 -9.93
C THR A 2 1.92 16.13 -11.06
N THR A 3 2.47 15.91 -12.24
CA THR A 3 2.08 16.66 -13.44
C THR A 3 0.59 16.41 -13.69
N PRO A 4 -0.23 17.43 -13.98
CA PRO A 4 -1.61 17.19 -14.39
C PRO A 4 -1.62 16.23 -15.58
N ALA A 5 -2.51 15.24 -15.55
CA ALA A 5 -2.68 14.30 -16.66
C ALA A 5 -3.27 15.07 -17.86
N THR A 6 -2.42 15.59 -18.73
CA THR A 6 -2.85 16.25 -19.96
C THR A 6 -3.15 15.22 -21.05
N PRO A 7 -3.97 15.55 -22.06
CA PRO A 7 -4.20 14.67 -23.21
C PRO A 7 -2.90 14.25 -23.92
N ASP A 8 -1.90 15.14 -23.97
CA ASP A 8 -0.59 14.86 -24.55
C ASP A 8 0.23 13.86 -23.71
N ALA A 9 0.16 13.95 -22.38
CA ALA A 9 0.81 12.99 -21.49
C ALA A 9 0.19 11.59 -21.61
N LEU A 10 -1.13 11.49 -21.74
CA LEU A 10 -1.83 10.23 -22.01
C LEU A 10 -1.43 9.63 -23.37
N ARG A 11 -1.31 10.46 -24.40
CA ARG A 11 -0.86 10.01 -25.73
C ARG A 11 0.56 9.45 -25.70
N ALA A 12 1.46 10.09 -24.96
CA ALA A 12 2.83 9.60 -24.78
C ALA A 12 2.88 8.25 -24.05
N LEU A 13 2.03 8.05 -23.03
CA LEU A 13 1.92 6.78 -22.30
C LEU A 13 1.35 5.66 -23.18
N LEU A 14 0.32 5.95 -23.97
CA LEU A 14 -0.25 5.00 -24.93
C LEU A 14 0.77 4.59 -25.98
N ASP A 15 1.50 5.55 -26.54
CA ASP A 15 2.52 5.29 -27.55
C ASP A 15 3.70 4.46 -26.99
N SER A 16 4.09 4.74 -25.74
CA SER A 16 5.07 3.93 -25.01
C SER A 16 4.62 2.48 -24.81
N TYR A 17 3.36 2.27 -24.39
CA TYR A 17 2.77 0.94 -24.22
C TYR A 17 2.67 0.17 -25.55
N LEU A 18 2.29 0.85 -26.65
CA LEU A 18 2.22 0.23 -27.97
C LEU A 18 3.59 -0.17 -28.52
N ARG A 19 4.66 0.57 -28.15
CA ARG A 19 6.05 0.22 -28.51
C ARG A 19 6.62 -0.88 -27.64
N CYS A 20 6.26 -0.93 -26.36
CA CYS A 20 6.75 -1.94 -25.42
C CYS A 20 5.66 -2.26 -24.39
N PRO A 21 4.90 -3.37 -24.56
CA PRO A 21 3.77 -3.72 -23.72
C PRO A 21 4.24 -4.35 -22.40
N LEU A 22 4.95 -3.57 -21.59
CA LEU A 22 5.35 -3.90 -20.24
C LEU A 22 4.18 -3.65 -19.28
N GLU A 23 4.02 -4.53 -18.29
CA GLU A 23 2.98 -4.38 -17.25
C GLU A 23 3.09 -3.05 -16.49
N GLN A 24 4.31 -2.53 -16.32
CA GLN A 24 4.54 -1.22 -15.71
C GLN A 24 3.96 -0.07 -16.57
N ALA A 25 4.18 -0.10 -17.88
CA ALA A 25 3.65 0.92 -18.80
C ALA A 25 2.12 0.88 -18.87
N ARG A 26 1.54 -0.32 -18.79
CA ARG A 26 0.09 -0.51 -18.68
C ARG A 26 -0.47 0.10 -17.39
N ALA A 27 0.15 -0.20 -16.24
CA ALA A 27 -0.29 0.33 -14.96
C ALA A 27 -0.24 1.87 -14.91
N GLU A 28 0.82 2.47 -15.46
CA GLU A 28 0.95 3.93 -15.57
C GLU A 28 -0.11 4.56 -16.48
N LEU A 29 -0.41 3.92 -17.63
CA LEU A 29 -1.47 4.37 -18.53
C LEU A 29 -2.86 4.27 -17.89
N GLU A 30 -3.17 3.16 -17.21
CA GLU A 30 -4.44 2.96 -16.51
C GLU A 30 -4.63 4.00 -15.39
N GLN A 31 -3.58 4.25 -14.59
CA GLN A 31 -3.61 5.24 -13.52
C GLN A 31 -3.80 6.67 -14.06
N ALA A 32 -3.05 7.05 -15.10
CA ALA A 32 -3.17 8.36 -15.73
C ALA A 32 -4.56 8.57 -16.36
N THR A 33 -5.14 7.52 -16.97
CA THR A 33 -6.47 7.58 -17.58
C THR A 33 -7.56 7.80 -16.54
N ARG A 34 -7.49 7.09 -15.40
CA ARG A 34 -8.44 7.30 -14.29
C ARG A 34 -8.36 8.71 -13.71
N ALA A 35 -7.14 9.24 -13.54
CA ALA A 35 -6.95 10.60 -13.07
C ALA A 35 -7.57 11.63 -14.02
N TYR A 36 -7.31 11.50 -15.33
CA TYR A 36 -7.88 12.38 -16.35
C TYR A 36 -9.42 12.33 -16.39
N GLN A 37 -10.00 11.13 -16.31
CA GLN A 37 -11.45 10.96 -16.28
C GLN A 37 -12.07 11.61 -15.04
N ALA A 38 -11.45 11.43 -13.87
CA ALA A 38 -11.91 12.05 -12.63
C ALA A 38 -11.87 13.58 -12.70
N ASP A 39 -10.79 14.16 -13.24
CA ASP A 39 -10.66 15.60 -13.46
C ASP A 39 -11.68 16.12 -14.49
N TRP A 40 -11.89 15.40 -15.59
CA TRP A 40 -12.88 15.75 -16.61
C TRP A 40 -14.31 15.72 -16.06
N ILE A 41 -14.65 14.69 -15.28
CA ILE A 41 -15.95 14.57 -14.61
C ILE A 41 -16.13 15.74 -13.65
N ARG A 42 -15.12 16.08 -12.84
CA ARG A 42 -15.20 17.21 -11.90
C ARG A 42 -15.38 18.55 -12.59
N ALA A 43 -14.59 18.82 -13.63
CA ALA A 43 -14.70 20.05 -14.41
C ALA A 43 -16.12 20.26 -14.97
N ARG A 44 -16.88 19.17 -15.14
CA ARG A 44 -18.23 19.18 -15.69
C ARG A 44 -19.34 19.01 -14.65
N ALA A 45 -19.06 18.39 -13.51
CA ALA A 45 -20.00 18.17 -12.41
C ALA A 45 -20.13 19.38 -11.45
N GLY A 46 -19.20 20.35 -11.51
CA GLY A 46 -19.30 21.56 -10.70
C GLY A 46 -19.29 21.26 -9.19
N ALA A 47 -20.28 21.78 -8.46
CA ALA A 47 -20.37 21.68 -7.00
C ALA A 47 -20.83 20.30 -6.48
N ASP A 48 -21.38 19.43 -7.34
CA ASP A 48 -21.85 18.08 -6.97
C ASP A 48 -20.77 17.00 -7.14
N ALA A 49 -19.52 17.39 -7.37
CA ALA A 49 -18.42 16.44 -7.52
C ALA A 49 -18.09 15.76 -6.18
N PRO A 50 -18.01 14.42 -6.13
CA PRO A 50 -17.57 13.71 -4.92
C PRO A 50 -16.15 14.17 -4.52
N PRO A 51 -15.85 14.22 -3.20
CA PRO A 51 -14.55 14.66 -2.71
C PRO A 51 -13.42 13.79 -3.27
N LEU A 52 -12.27 14.40 -3.52
CA LEU A 52 -11.07 13.69 -3.97
C LEU A 52 -10.78 12.52 -3.01
N PRO A 53 -10.56 11.29 -3.49
CA PRO A 53 -9.72 10.37 -2.74
C PRO A 53 -8.38 11.07 -2.57
N ALA A 54 -7.90 11.13 -1.32
CA ALA A 54 -6.59 11.70 -1.03
C ALA A 54 -5.55 11.07 -1.98
N PRO A 55 -4.63 11.85 -2.57
CA PRO A 55 -3.61 11.29 -3.43
C PRO A 55 -2.92 10.16 -2.66
N PRO A 56 -2.70 8.98 -3.25
CA PRO A 56 -1.92 7.95 -2.59
C PRO A 56 -0.60 8.60 -2.22
N ALA A 57 -0.32 8.66 -0.91
CA ALA A 57 0.89 9.29 -0.41
C ALA A 57 2.05 8.69 -1.20
N ALA A 58 2.79 9.55 -1.92
CA ALA A 58 3.94 9.12 -2.71
C ALA A 58 4.76 8.18 -1.82
N ALA A 59 4.82 6.91 -2.20
CA ALA A 59 5.47 5.88 -1.42
C ALA A 59 6.94 6.26 -1.29
N ARG A 60 7.27 6.98 -0.22
CA ARG A 60 8.66 7.11 0.21
C ARG A 60 9.11 5.68 0.45
N PRO A 61 10.27 5.27 -0.10
CA PRO A 61 10.79 3.94 0.17
C PRO A 61 10.80 3.78 1.68
N ALA A 62 10.01 2.82 2.16
CA ALA A 62 9.78 2.67 3.58
C ALA A 62 11.15 2.48 4.24
N ALA A 63 11.43 3.29 5.26
CA ALA A 63 12.76 3.33 5.86
C ALA A 63 13.15 1.91 6.27
N ARG A 64 14.31 1.44 5.77
CA ARG A 64 14.79 0.11 6.12
C ARG A 64 14.90 0.01 7.65
N PRO A 65 14.47 -1.10 8.26
CA PRO A 65 14.57 -1.28 9.70
C PRO A 65 16.02 -1.07 10.15
N LYS A 66 16.20 -0.41 11.29
CA LYS A 66 17.53 -0.04 11.84
C LYS A 66 18.36 -1.25 12.29
N PHE A 67 17.81 -2.45 12.16
CA PHE A 67 18.37 -3.71 12.64
C PHE A 67 18.17 -4.81 11.59
N PRO A 68 19.05 -5.82 11.56
CA PRO A 68 18.90 -6.95 10.66
C PRO A 68 17.66 -7.77 11.03
N ILE A 69 16.89 -8.15 10.03
CA ILE A 69 15.72 -9.03 10.15
C ILE A 69 16.00 -10.27 9.29
N ALA A 70 15.76 -11.47 9.85
CA ALA A 70 15.95 -12.70 9.09
C ALA A 70 14.95 -12.80 7.94
N ALA A 71 15.32 -13.46 6.84
CA ALA A 71 14.45 -13.59 5.68
C ALA A 71 13.09 -14.25 6.00
N ALA A 72 13.07 -15.23 6.90
CA ALA A 72 11.84 -15.88 7.35
C ALA A 72 10.91 -14.93 8.12
N ASP A 73 11.50 -14.01 8.90
CA ASP A 73 10.75 -13.00 9.65
C ASP A 73 10.16 -11.95 8.70
N VAL A 74 10.93 -11.51 7.69
CA VAL A 74 10.43 -10.63 6.62
C VAL A 74 9.27 -11.30 5.87
N ALA A 75 9.37 -12.58 5.53
CA ALA A 75 8.30 -13.31 4.86
C ALA A 75 7.02 -13.39 5.71
N THR A 76 7.16 -13.46 7.04
CA THR A 76 6.03 -13.43 7.97
C THR A 76 5.35 -12.06 7.97
N LEU A 77 6.13 -10.97 8.01
CA LEU A 77 5.60 -9.61 7.93
C LEU A 77 4.93 -9.33 6.58
N GLN A 78 5.44 -9.89 5.48
CA GLN A 78 4.81 -9.79 4.16
C GLN A 78 3.45 -10.48 4.12
N LYS A 79 3.32 -11.68 4.69
CA LYS A 79 2.00 -12.36 4.78
C LYS A 79 0.98 -11.55 5.57
N LEU A 80 1.40 -10.95 6.69
CA LEU A 80 0.54 -10.05 7.47
C LEU A 80 0.12 -8.83 6.63
N ALA A 81 1.05 -8.26 5.86
CA ALA A 81 0.80 -7.14 4.97
C ALA A 81 -0.17 -7.50 3.82
N ASP A 82 -0.15 -8.74 3.36
CA ASP A 82 -1.05 -9.28 2.33
C ASP A 82 -2.45 -9.65 2.88
N GLY A 83 -2.71 -9.39 4.17
CA GLY A 83 -4.03 -9.56 4.79
C GLY A 83 -4.21 -10.85 5.59
N TRP A 84 -3.14 -11.58 5.88
CA TRP A 84 -3.22 -12.73 6.79
C TRP A 84 -3.52 -12.27 8.23
N THR A 85 -4.67 -12.68 8.77
CA THR A 85 -5.07 -12.42 10.15
C THR A 85 -4.42 -13.42 11.11
N ALA A 86 -3.12 -13.28 11.34
CA ALA A 86 -2.39 -14.17 12.25
C ALA A 86 -2.61 -13.82 13.72
N THR A 87 -2.46 -14.81 14.58
CA THR A 87 -2.54 -14.70 16.05
C THR A 87 -1.22 -15.06 16.73
N THR A 88 -1.11 -14.79 18.03
CA THR A 88 0.07 -15.19 18.83
C THR A 88 0.31 -16.69 18.84
N ALA A 89 -0.69 -17.51 18.51
CA ALA A 89 -0.53 -18.96 18.32
C ALA A 89 0.12 -19.33 16.97
N ASP A 90 -0.08 -18.52 15.93
CA ASP A 90 0.41 -18.80 14.56
C ASP A 90 1.88 -18.43 14.37
N VAL A 91 2.38 -17.46 15.14
CA VAL A 91 3.71 -16.87 14.97
C VAL A 91 4.53 -17.09 16.22
N SER A 92 5.37 -18.14 16.25
CA SER A 92 6.14 -18.51 17.45
C SER A 92 7.09 -17.40 17.96
N ARG A 93 7.51 -16.47 17.09
CA ARG A 93 8.37 -15.32 17.43
C ARG A 93 7.59 -14.01 17.62
N TRP A 94 6.29 -14.04 17.86
CA TRP A 94 5.45 -12.84 17.99
C TRP A 94 6.02 -11.82 18.99
N ALA A 95 6.53 -12.28 20.15
CA ALA A 95 7.10 -11.40 21.18
C ALA A 95 8.34 -10.64 20.70
N TRP A 96 9.13 -11.23 19.78
CA TRP A 96 10.26 -10.53 19.17
C TRP A 96 9.81 -9.43 18.21
N PHE A 97 8.72 -9.66 17.46
CA PHE A 97 8.15 -8.64 16.60
C PHE A 97 7.57 -7.47 17.41
N GLU A 98 6.92 -7.77 18.55
CA GLU A 98 6.36 -6.76 19.43
C GLU A 98 7.44 -5.91 20.12
N ASP A 99 8.48 -6.54 20.69
CA ASP A 99 9.63 -5.85 21.32
C ASP A 99 10.32 -4.86 20.35
N ARG A 100 10.31 -5.18 19.07
CA ARG A 100 10.87 -4.33 17.99
C ARG A 100 9.86 -3.39 17.36
N GLU A 101 8.68 -3.25 17.97
CA GLU A 101 7.58 -2.40 17.53
C GLU A 101 7.18 -2.69 16.08
N LEU A 102 7.37 -3.91 15.58
CA LEU A 102 6.99 -4.31 14.21
C LEU A 102 5.53 -4.73 14.16
N VAL A 103 5.02 -5.30 15.26
CA VAL A 103 3.60 -5.63 15.42
C VAL A 103 3.09 -5.08 16.74
N THR A 104 1.78 -4.91 16.82
CA THR A 104 1.03 -4.70 18.06
C THR A 104 -0.01 -5.80 18.19
N LEU A 105 -0.40 -6.11 19.43
CA LEU A 105 -1.42 -7.09 19.73
C LEU A 105 -2.78 -6.40 19.85
N GLU A 106 -3.74 -6.84 19.04
CA GLU A 106 -5.12 -6.45 19.18
C GLU A 106 -5.94 -7.54 19.85
N PRO A 107 -6.90 -7.16 20.72
CA PRO A 107 -7.84 -8.11 21.29
C PRO A 107 -8.56 -8.90 20.20
N ASN A 108 -8.75 -10.19 20.44
CA ASN A 108 -9.49 -11.03 19.51
C ASN A 108 -10.98 -10.58 19.49
N PRO A 109 -11.57 -10.27 18.31
CA PRO A 109 -12.96 -9.84 18.21
C PRO A 109 -13.97 -10.90 18.65
N ALA A 110 -13.57 -12.18 18.72
CA ALA A 110 -14.40 -13.25 19.30
C ALA A 110 -14.51 -13.18 20.84
N GLY A 111 -13.81 -12.25 21.50
CA GLY A 111 -13.87 -12.03 22.95
C GLY A 111 -13.09 -13.04 23.79
N SER A 112 -12.49 -14.06 23.17
CA SER A 112 -11.64 -15.06 23.82
C SER A 112 -10.68 -15.67 22.78
N GLY A 113 -9.50 -16.12 23.23
CA GLY A 113 -8.47 -16.74 22.39
C GLY A 113 -7.22 -15.87 22.18
N PRO A 114 -6.28 -16.33 21.34
CA PRO A 114 -5.02 -15.64 21.11
C PRO A 114 -5.26 -14.29 20.40
N GLU A 115 -4.46 -13.29 20.80
CA GLU A 115 -4.50 -11.93 20.28
C GLU A 115 -4.07 -11.89 18.82
N LEU A 116 -4.64 -10.94 18.07
CA LEU A 116 -4.32 -10.73 16.67
C LEU A 116 -3.04 -9.90 16.54
N LEU A 117 -2.16 -10.27 15.61
CA LEU A 117 -1.01 -9.46 15.26
C LEU A 117 -1.40 -8.41 14.22
N ARG A 118 -1.17 -7.13 14.52
CA ARG A 118 -1.30 -6.03 13.56
C ARG A 118 0.04 -5.40 13.28
N LEU A 119 0.32 -5.16 12.01
CA LEU A 119 1.52 -4.44 11.61
C LEU A 119 1.44 -2.98 12.05
N THR A 120 2.49 -2.53 12.74
CA THR A 120 2.73 -1.10 12.99
C THR A 120 3.30 -0.43 11.73
N PRO A 121 3.45 0.90 11.69
CA PRO A 121 4.15 1.56 10.59
C PRO A 121 5.57 1.01 10.35
N ALA A 122 6.28 0.61 11.40
CA ALA A 122 7.61 0.01 11.28
C ALA A 122 7.54 -1.43 10.71
N GLY A 123 6.52 -2.21 11.08
CA GLY A 123 6.25 -3.52 10.50
C GLY A 123 5.95 -3.46 9.00
N TRP A 124 5.09 -2.52 8.59
CA TRP A 124 4.81 -2.26 7.17
C TRP A 124 6.08 -1.88 6.42
N ALA A 125 6.92 -1.03 7.01
CA ALA A 125 8.19 -0.64 6.41
C ALA A 125 9.17 -1.82 6.29
N ALA A 126 9.27 -2.65 7.31
CA ALA A 126 10.10 -3.86 7.31
C ALA A 126 9.62 -4.89 6.27
N ALA A 127 8.32 -4.96 5.99
CA ALA A 127 7.75 -5.77 4.92
C ALA A 127 7.99 -5.20 3.50
N GLY A 128 8.47 -3.95 3.39
CA GLY A 128 8.58 -3.26 2.11
C GLY A 128 7.22 -2.92 1.49
N ARG A 129 6.24 -2.60 2.34
CA ARG A 129 4.86 -2.27 1.98
C ARG A 129 4.44 -0.97 2.65
N VAL A 130 3.30 -0.43 2.22
CA VAL A 130 2.68 0.74 2.85
C VAL A 130 1.38 0.32 3.53
N PRO A 131 1.07 0.87 4.72
CA PRO A 131 -0.19 0.57 5.40
C PRO A 131 -1.38 0.97 4.52
N PRO A 132 -2.48 0.20 4.53
CA PRO A 132 -3.72 0.61 3.89
C PRO A 132 -4.19 1.91 4.56
N VAL A 133 -4.47 2.93 3.75
CA VAL A 133 -5.12 4.16 4.22
C VAL A 133 -6.53 3.80 4.66
N GLY A 134 -6.79 3.88 5.96
CA GLY A 134 -8.12 3.77 6.56
C GLY A 134 -8.94 5.03 6.37
#